data_AF-A0AAU7NXY5-F1
#
_entry.id   AF-A0AAU7NXY5-F1
#
_cell.length_a   1.000
_cell.length_b   1.000
_cell.length_c   1.000
_cell.angle_alpha   90.00
_cell.angle_beta   90.00
_cell.angle_gamma   90.00
#
_symmetry.space_group_name_H-M   'P 1'
#
loop_
_entity.id
_entity.type
_entity.pdbx_description
1 polymer ?
#
loop_
_entity_poly.entity_id
_entity_poly.type
_entity_poly.pdbx_seq_one_letter_code
_entity_poly.pdbx_strand_id
1 'polypeptide(L)'
;MNGSSVTQPIQTKSIEEWTEVLCEQEMPIFSNTANTIYATLDDKKKGAMELASIILQDPNLTAKLLRVSNSSYYNPSRQPINTVSRAIVILGAATIRELTLACSFFESILSSDNKERANEEIAHAIHAAVQAKALAVASNDPSPEGVFIAALLHNIGKIAFWCFSDKQALQINELIESGGYTIREAEIKVLGFSLQQLSKRLSQSWHLGGLIEEAIHQPDADNPRIRLVQLGHEISQASKAGDDSAVMQQCLKKLSHVTGLANAELETRIKRCTAQAIKTAIQFGAHDASKFIDASSKRRLTPPDNSDSAVGNKVDKKQVQFRILEEISSHISGAINLNILFELVLEGIHRGVGMDRTLFLLLGADKKSLHEKFYFGRPESAGSKIQLRNNGRANLFFHSLETVEGIWANPQQHRQLYTPQIMELTGHNECFVIPVATEQKVIGMIYCDRAISQASLNLDDFDASKHFAKQACIGLTLYRMRSL
;
A
#
# COMPACT_ATOMS: atom_id res chain seq x y z
N MET A 1 51.76 -15.23 -4.82
CA MET A 1 50.79 -14.12 -4.89
C MET A 1 50.44 -13.88 -6.36
N ASN A 2 49.21 -13.43 -6.60
CA ASN A 2 48.56 -13.10 -7.88
C ASN A 2 47.69 -14.22 -8.47
N GLY A 3 46.54 -14.43 -7.83
CA GLY A 3 45.36 -14.99 -8.49
C GLY A 3 44.63 -13.87 -9.22
N SER A 4 44.74 -13.85 -10.54
CA SER A 4 43.91 -13.03 -11.43
C SER A 4 42.49 -13.60 -11.43
N SER A 5 41.57 -12.95 -10.73
CA SER A 5 40.14 -13.20 -10.83
C SER A 5 39.64 -12.68 -12.18
N VAL A 6 39.55 -13.59 -13.14
CA VAL A 6 38.89 -13.38 -14.43
C VAL A 6 37.41 -13.09 -14.17
N THR A 7 37.01 -11.83 -14.25
CA THR A 7 35.60 -11.43 -14.35
C THR A 7 35.06 -11.91 -15.68
N GLN A 8 34.30 -13.01 -15.68
CA GLN A 8 33.54 -13.42 -16.86
C GLN A 8 32.60 -12.28 -17.28
N PRO A 9 32.49 -11.96 -18.58
CA PRO A 9 31.54 -10.97 -19.05
C PRO A 9 30.12 -11.50 -18.78
N ILE A 10 29.39 -10.82 -17.91
CA ILE A 10 27.98 -11.13 -17.64
C ILE A 10 27.24 -10.89 -18.95
N GLN A 11 26.64 -11.95 -19.49
CA GLN A 11 25.78 -11.85 -20.68
C GLN A 11 24.58 -10.98 -20.32
N THR A 12 24.59 -9.74 -20.82
CA THR A 12 23.52 -8.77 -20.61
C THR A 12 22.32 -9.19 -21.45
N LYS A 13 21.19 -9.49 -20.80
CA LYS A 13 19.91 -9.77 -21.48
C LYS A 13 19.59 -8.63 -22.44
N SER A 14 19.23 -8.96 -23.66
CA SER A 14 18.66 -8.04 -24.66
C SER A 14 17.33 -7.45 -24.19
N ILE A 15 16.88 -6.39 -24.85
CA ILE A 15 15.57 -5.78 -24.54
C ILE A 15 14.42 -6.75 -24.80
N GLU A 16 14.55 -7.64 -25.79
CA GLU A 16 13.61 -8.71 -26.09
C GLU A 16 13.53 -9.73 -24.94
N GLU A 17 14.67 -10.24 -24.48
CA GLU A 17 14.73 -11.20 -23.36
C GLU A 17 14.21 -10.59 -22.05
N TRP A 18 14.50 -9.32 -21.79
CA TRP A 18 13.92 -8.60 -20.65
C TRP A 18 12.40 -8.48 -20.76
N THR A 19 11.92 -8.17 -21.96
CA THR A 19 10.48 -8.06 -22.23
C THR A 19 9.78 -9.39 -22.00
N GLU A 20 10.33 -10.48 -22.53
CA GLU A 20 9.79 -11.84 -22.37
C GLU A 20 9.72 -12.25 -20.90
N VAL A 21 10.80 -12.07 -20.13
CA VAL A 21 10.84 -12.40 -18.69
C VAL A 21 9.80 -11.60 -17.91
N LEU A 22 9.68 -10.29 -18.19
CA LEU A 22 8.70 -9.45 -17.51
C LEU A 22 7.25 -9.81 -17.88
N CYS A 23 6.99 -10.15 -19.15
CA CYS A 23 5.65 -10.51 -19.61
C CYS A 23 5.21 -11.90 -19.15
N GLU A 24 6.11 -12.89 -19.14
CA GLU A 24 5.76 -14.30 -18.94
C GLU A 24 6.03 -14.81 -17.52
N GLN A 25 7.05 -14.27 -16.83
CA GLN A 25 7.50 -14.79 -15.54
C GLN A 25 7.16 -13.85 -14.38
N GLU A 26 7.51 -12.57 -14.50
CA GLU A 26 7.41 -11.63 -13.37
C GLU A 26 6.01 -10.97 -13.27
N MET A 27 5.40 -10.61 -14.40
CA MET A 27 4.09 -9.92 -14.42
C MET A 27 3.02 -10.63 -15.30
N PRO A 28 2.84 -11.96 -15.22
CA PRO A 28 1.89 -12.68 -16.09
C PRO A 28 0.44 -12.27 -15.83
N ILE A 29 0.07 -11.95 -14.59
CA ILE A 29 -1.29 -11.51 -14.24
C ILE A 29 -1.62 -10.19 -14.92
N PHE A 30 -0.72 -9.21 -14.83
CA PHE A 30 -0.88 -7.93 -15.51
C PHE A 30 -0.91 -8.09 -17.03
N SER A 31 0.00 -8.90 -17.59
CA SER A 31 0.06 -9.19 -19.02
C SER A 31 -1.28 -9.73 -19.55
N ASN A 32 -1.81 -10.76 -18.88
CA ASN A 32 -3.09 -11.37 -19.25
C ASN A 32 -4.25 -10.39 -19.09
N THR A 33 -4.28 -9.65 -17.98
CA THR A 33 -5.34 -8.67 -17.71
C THR A 33 -5.34 -7.55 -18.75
N ALA A 34 -4.18 -7.01 -19.08
CA ALA A 34 -4.02 -5.96 -20.08
C ALA A 34 -4.48 -6.44 -21.47
N ASN A 35 -3.95 -7.56 -21.94
CA ASN A 35 -4.31 -8.11 -23.26
C ASN A 35 -5.82 -8.38 -23.35
N THR A 36 -6.43 -8.93 -22.29
CA THR A 36 -7.87 -9.25 -22.30
C THR A 36 -8.74 -7.98 -22.26
N ILE A 37 -8.33 -6.98 -21.49
CA ILE A 37 -9.01 -5.67 -21.43
C ILE A 37 -8.97 -4.97 -22.80
N TYR A 38 -7.82 -4.98 -23.48
CA TYR A 38 -7.68 -4.31 -24.77
C TYR A 38 -8.34 -5.09 -25.91
N ALA A 39 -8.40 -6.42 -25.84
CA ALA A 39 -9.16 -7.24 -26.79
C ALA A 39 -10.69 -7.01 -26.72
N THR A 40 -11.20 -6.58 -25.56
CA THR A 40 -12.64 -6.31 -25.35
C THR A 40 -13.07 -4.90 -25.75
N LEU A 41 -12.16 -4.07 -26.28
CA LEU A 41 -12.44 -2.68 -26.69
C LEU A 41 -13.22 -2.55 -28.00
N ASP A 42 -13.22 -3.57 -28.85
CA ASP A 42 -13.85 -3.49 -30.19
C ASP A 42 -15.39 -3.56 -30.17
N ASP A 43 -16.03 -3.92 -29.05
CA ASP A 43 -17.50 -3.96 -28.93
C ASP A 43 -18.03 -3.29 -27.64
N LYS A 44 -18.61 -2.09 -27.78
CA LYS A 44 -19.10 -1.25 -26.66
C LYS A 44 -20.22 -1.90 -25.82
N LYS A 45 -21.01 -2.84 -26.36
CA LYS A 45 -22.13 -3.47 -25.62
C LYS A 45 -21.71 -4.77 -24.94
N LYS A 46 -20.81 -5.54 -25.55
CA LYS A 46 -20.25 -6.75 -24.94
C LYS A 46 -19.20 -6.43 -23.88
N GLY A 47 -18.44 -5.34 -24.06
CA GLY A 47 -17.32 -4.99 -23.20
C GLY A 47 -17.64 -4.83 -21.72
N ALA A 48 -18.83 -4.37 -21.32
CA ALA A 48 -19.16 -4.22 -19.89
C ALA A 48 -19.39 -5.56 -19.18
N MET A 49 -20.11 -6.49 -19.81
CA MET A 49 -20.34 -7.83 -19.24
C MET A 49 -19.09 -8.69 -19.32
N GLU A 50 -18.35 -8.59 -20.42
CA GLU A 50 -17.07 -9.28 -20.57
C GLU A 50 -16.05 -8.77 -19.55
N LEU A 51 -15.91 -7.46 -19.37
CA LEU A 51 -15.05 -6.86 -18.33
C LEU A 51 -15.42 -7.38 -16.94
N ALA A 52 -16.72 -7.45 -16.61
CA ALA A 52 -17.17 -8.02 -15.34
C ALA A 52 -16.75 -9.49 -15.18
N SER A 53 -16.88 -10.30 -16.24
CA SER A 53 -16.49 -11.71 -16.21
C SER A 53 -14.99 -11.90 -16.00
N ILE A 54 -14.16 -11.04 -16.62
CA ILE A 54 -12.70 -11.07 -16.49
C ILE A 54 -12.30 -10.75 -15.05
N ILE A 55 -12.86 -9.68 -14.49
CA ILE A 55 -12.57 -9.27 -13.11
C ILE A 55 -12.94 -10.38 -12.14
N LEU A 56 -14.12 -11.00 -12.32
CA LEU A 56 -14.65 -12.03 -11.42
C LEU A 56 -13.88 -13.37 -11.47
N GLN A 57 -13.03 -13.59 -12.47
CA GLN A 57 -12.14 -14.76 -12.52
C GLN A 57 -11.01 -14.68 -11.48
N ASP A 58 -10.66 -13.48 -11.04
CA ASP A 58 -9.64 -13.23 -10.02
C ASP A 58 -10.29 -12.63 -8.75
N PRO A 59 -10.44 -13.42 -7.68
CA PRO A 59 -11.02 -12.95 -6.42
C PRO A 59 -10.21 -11.82 -5.74
N ASN A 60 -8.89 -11.81 -5.89
CA ASN A 60 -8.03 -10.78 -5.28
C ASN A 60 -8.21 -9.46 -6.01
N LEU A 61 -8.14 -9.50 -7.34
CA LEU A 61 -8.39 -8.35 -8.21
C LEU A 61 -9.80 -7.80 -7.98
N THR A 62 -10.81 -8.67 -7.90
CA THR A 62 -12.20 -8.30 -7.59
C THR A 62 -12.30 -7.57 -6.26
N ALA A 63 -11.75 -8.14 -5.19
CA ALA A 63 -11.81 -7.54 -3.86
C ALA A 63 -11.10 -6.19 -3.81
N LYS A 64 -9.93 -6.08 -4.46
CA LYS A 64 -9.15 -4.84 -4.54
C LYS A 64 -9.88 -3.78 -5.35
N LEU A 65 -10.44 -4.13 -6.50
CA LEU A 65 -11.25 -3.23 -7.32
C LEU A 65 -12.46 -2.69 -6.56
N LEU A 66 -13.22 -3.56 -5.88
CA LEU A 66 -14.39 -3.14 -5.10
C LEU A 66 -13.98 -2.23 -3.93
N ARG A 67 -12.89 -2.54 -3.23
CA ARG A 67 -12.32 -1.66 -2.20
C ARG A 67 -11.95 -0.29 -2.78
N VAL A 68 -11.29 -0.29 -3.94
CA VAL A 68 -10.87 0.95 -4.59
C VAL A 68 -12.07 1.79 -5.02
N SER A 69 -13.04 1.14 -5.67
CA SER A 69 -14.29 1.72 -6.14
C SER A 69 -15.11 2.34 -5.02
N ASN A 70 -15.07 1.78 -3.80
CA ASN A 70 -15.81 2.31 -2.64
C ASN A 70 -15.11 3.46 -1.91
N SER A 71 -13.87 3.80 -2.26
CA SER A 71 -13.19 4.91 -1.59
C SER A 71 -13.89 6.24 -1.79
N SER A 72 -13.70 7.16 -0.85
CA SER A 72 -14.22 8.52 -0.94
C SER A 72 -13.77 9.27 -2.21
N TYR A 73 -12.68 8.82 -2.84
CA TYR A 73 -12.16 9.40 -4.08
C TYR A 73 -12.96 8.99 -5.32
N TYR A 74 -13.43 7.74 -5.38
CA TYR A 74 -14.20 7.21 -6.52
C TYR A 74 -15.71 7.18 -6.27
N ASN A 75 -16.13 7.06 -5.01
CA ASN A 75 -17.52 6.99 -4.60
C ASN A 75 -17.87 8.08 -3.56
N PRO A 76 -17.94 9.35 -3.99
CA PRO A 76 -18.26 10.46 -3.09
C PRO A 76 -19.70 10.38 -2.54
N SER A 77 -20.61 9.70 -3.23
CA SER A 77 -21.99 9.48 -2.79
C SER A 77 -22.11 8.47 -1.64
N ARG A 78 -21.01 7.74 -1.34
CA ARG A 78 -20.93 6.69 -0.31
C ARG A 78 -21.99 5.59 -0.46
N GLN A 79 -22.57 5.42 -1.64
CA GLN A 79 -23.49 4.31 -1.88
C GLN A 79 -22.70 3.01 -1.99
N PRO A 80 -23.05 1.95 -1.24
CA PRO A 80 -22.23 0.75 -1.19
C PRO A 80 -22.15 0.07 -2.57
N ILE A 81 -20.93 -0.14 -3.06
CA ILE A 81 -20.63 -0.86 -4.30
C ILE A 81 -20.16 -2.27 -3.94
N ASN A 82 -21.07 -3.22 -3.91
CA ASN A 82 -20.81 -4.60 -3.46
C ASN A 82 -20.59 -5.60 -4.61
N THR A 83 -20.78 -5.20 -5.86
CA THR A 83 -20.63 -6.06 -7.04
C THR A 83 -19.93 -5.31 -8.18
N VAL A 84 -19.22 -6.05 -9.04
CA VAL A 84 -18.55 -5.48 -10.22
C VAL A 84 -19.57 -4.85 -11.17
N SER A 85 -20.71 -5.50 -11.39
CA SER A 85 -21.79 -4.95 -12.21
C SER A 85 -22.31 -3.61 -11.68
N ARG A 86 -22.47 -3.48 -10.34
CA ARG A 86 -22.86 -2.20 -9.73
C ARG A 86 -21.76 -1.14 -9.86
N ALA A 87 -20.50 -1.54 -9.75
CA ALA A 87 -19.36 -0.65 -9.94
C ALA A 87 -19.35 -0.08 -11.37
N ILE A 88 -19.62 -0.91 -12.38
CA ILE A 88 -19.74 -0.51 -13.78
C ILE A 88 -20.92 0.46 -13.99
N VAL A 89 -22.06 0.23 -13.35
CA VAL A 89 -23.23 1.12 -13.46
C VAL A 89 -22.96 2.49 -12.83
N ILE A 90 -22.31 2.53 -11.67
CA ILE A 90 -22.09 3.78 -10.92
C ILE A 90 -20.91 4.58 -11.47
N LEU A 91 -19.79 3.91 -11.76
CA LEU A 91 -18.54 4.57 -12.15
C LEU A 91 -18.33 4.59 -13.68
N GLY A 92 -19.06 3.76 -14.41
CA GLY A 92 -18.89 3.57 -15.86
C GLY A 92 -17.85 2.50 -16.20
N ALA A 93 -18.05 1.83 -17.34
CA ALA A 93 -17.17 0.77 -17.80
C ALA A 93 -15.73 1.24 -18.09
N ALA A 94 -15.55 2.48 -18.54
CA ALA A 94 -14.23 3.06 -18.78
C ALA A 94 -13.42 3.18 -17.49
N THR A 95 -14.00 3.80 -16.46
CA THR A 95 -13.39 3.92 -15.13
C THR A 95 -13.04 2.56 -14.54
N ILE A 96 -13.96 1.58 -14.63
CA ILE A 96 -13.70 0.23 -14.11
C ILE A 96 -12.54 -0.42 -14.85
N ARG A 97 -12.45 -0.27 -16.17
CA ARG A 97 -11.33 -0.77 -16.96
C ARG A 97 -10.00 -0.18 -16.50
N GLU A 98 -9.93 1.14 -16.34
CA GLU A 98 -8.73 1.84 -15.88
C GLU A 98 -8.33 1.42 -14.45
N LEU A 99 -9.31 1.22 -13.57
CA LEU A 99 -9.09 0.74 -12.21
C LEU A 99 -8.63 -0.72 -12.16
N THR A 100 -9.17 -1.59 -13.02
CA THR A 100 -8.75 -2.98 -13.12
C THR A 100 -7.30 -3.08 -13.57
N LEU A 101 -6.90 -2.29 -14.58
CA LEU A 101 -5.49 -2.19 -14.99
C LEU A 101 -4.59 -1.73 -13.83
N ALA A 102 -4.98 -0.68 -13.11
CA ALA A 102 -4.23 -0.21 -11.95
C ALA A 102 -4.11 -1.29 -10.86
N CYS A 103 -5.21 -1.97 -10.51
CA CYS A 103 -5.21 -2.99 -9.47
C CYS A 103 -4.30 -4.16 -9.83
N SER A 104 -4.40 -4.65 -11.06
CA SER A 104 -3.59 -5.76 -11.60
C SER A 104 -2.10 -5.38 -11.68
N PHE A 105 -1.80 -4.15 -12.08
CA PHE A 105 -0.44 -3.61 -12.07
C PHE A 105 0.15 -3.67 -10.67
N PHE A 106 -0.52 -3.07 -9.67
CA PHE A 106 -0.06 -3.08 -8.28
C PHE A 106 0.02 -4.48 -7.68
N GLU A 107 -0.86 -5.40 -8.04
CA GLU A 107 -0.76 -6.79 -7.59
C GLU A 107 0.50 -7.48 -8.12
N SER A 108 0.94 -7.13 -9.32
CA SER A 108 2.16 -7.72 -9.92
C SER A 108 3.45 -7.11 -9.35
N ILE A 109 3.47 -5.81 -9.05
CA ILE A 109 4.72 -5.11 -8.66
C ILE A 109 4.92 -4.93 -7.14
N LEU A 110 3.89 -5.16 -6.32
CA LEU A 110 4.01 -4.96 -4.87
C LEU A 110 4.51 -6.23 -4.20
N SER A 111 5.70 -6.14 -3.61
CA SER A 111 6.32 -7.17 -2.79
C SER A 111 6.86 -6.56 -1.50
N SER A 112 6.89 -7.34 -0.42
CA SER A 112 7.61 -6.97 0.82
C SER A 112 9.10 -6.82 0.60
N ASP A 113 9.63 -7.46 -0.44
CA ASP A 113 11.07 -7.48 -0.75
C ASP A 113 11.46 -6.32 -1.68
N ASN A 114 10.50 -5.45 -2.02
CA ASN A 114 10.78 -4.27 -2.86
C ASN A 114 11.80 -3.36 -2.18
N LYS A 115 12.93 -3.18 -2.86
CA LYS A 115 14.00 -2.27 -2.42
C LYS A 115 13.52 -0.81 -2.40
N GLU A 116 14.25 0.02 -1.66
CA GLU A 116 13.98 1.46 -1.55
C GLU A 116 13.78 2.11 -2.92
N ARG A 117 14.66 1.81 -3.90
CA ARG A 117 14.56 2.38 -5.24
C ARG A 117 13.29 1.98 -5.99
N ALA A 118 12.81 0.75 -5.84
CA ALA A 118 11.54 0.32 -6.41
C ALA A 118 10.38 1.13 -5.82
N ASN A 119 10.36 1.27 -4.48
CA ASN A 119 9.35 2.07 -3.78
C ASN A 119 9.39 3.56 -4.17
N GLU A 120 10.56 4.15 -4.45
CA GLU A 120 10.70 5.51 -4.95
C GLU A 120 10.10 5.72 -6.34
N GLU A 121 10.25 4.75 -7.24
CA GLU A 121 9.69 4.80 -8.58
C GLU A 121 8.17 4.58 -8.56
N ILE A 122 7.69 3.66 -7.73
CA ILE A 122 6.25 3.45 -7.50
C ILE A 122 5.62 4.73 -6.93
N ALA A 123 6.28 5.36 -5.95
CA ALA A 123 5.83 6.61 -5.36
C ALA A 123 5.73 7.74 -6.39
N HIS A 124 6.76 7.85 -7.24
CA HIS A 124 6.78 8.82 -8.33
C HIS A 124 5.62 8.60 -9.31
N ALA A 125 5.37 7.36 -9.71
CA ALA A 125 4.29 7.02 -10.62
C ALA A 125 2.90 7.34 -10.04
N ILE A 126 2.66 6.97 -8.77
CA ILE A 126 1.38 7.28 -8.09
C ILE A 126 1.19 8.79 -7.95
N HIS A 127 2.23 9.51 -7.54
CA HIS A 127 2.16 10.95 -7.37
C HIS A 127 1.89 11.65 -8.70
N ALA A 128 2.62 11.29 -9.75
CA ALA A 128 2.39 11.80 -11.10
C ALA A 128 0.96 11.52 -11.59
N ALA A 129 0.45 10.30 -11.38
CA ALA A 129 -0.90 9.91 -11.78
C ALA A 129 -1.99 10.73 -11.08
N VAL A 130 -1.87 10.97 -9.76
CA VAL A 130 -2.85 11.79 -9.02
C VAL A 130 -2.79 13.26 -9.44
N GLN A 131 -1.59 13.80 -9.70
CA GLN A 131 -1.46 15.18 -10.20
C GLN A 131 -2.06 15.32 -11.60
N ALA A 132 -1.73 14.40 -12.52
CA ALA A 132 -2.26 14.39 -13.89
C ALA A 132 -3.80 14.28 -13.89
N LYS A 133 -4.36 13.39 -13.05
CA LYS A 133 -5.81 13.27 -12.88
C LYS A 133 -6.45 14.54 -12.34
N ALA A 134 -5.84 15.18 -11.34
CA ALA A 134 -6.37 16.42 -10.79
C ALA A 134 -6.38 17.56 -11.82
N LEU A 135 -5.36 17.63 -12.67
CA LEU A 135 -5.33 18.55 -13.80
C LEU A 135 -6.41 18.20 -14.84
N ALA A 136 -6.58 16.92 -15.18
CA ALA A 136 -7.63 16.47 -16.09
C ALA A 136 -9.05 16.84 -15.60
N VAL A 137 -9.34 16.64 -14.32
CA VAL A 137 -10.60 17.07 -13.69
C VAL A 137 -10.76 18.59 -13.78
N ALA A 138 -9.70 19.35 -13.48
CA ALA A 138 -9.74 20.81 -13.55
C ALA A 138 -9.92 21.33 -14.99
N SER A 139 -9.45 20.58 -15.99
CA SER A 139 -9.63 20.85 -17.42
C SER A 139 -10.94 20.29 -17.98
N ASN A 140 -11.80 19.73 -17.14
CA ASN A 140 -13.09 19.14 -17.53
C ASN A 140 -12.95 18.03 -18.59
N ASP A 141 -11.87 17.24 -18.50
CA ASP A 141 -11.63 16.09 -19.37
C ASP A 141 -12.71 15.02 -19.16
N PRO A 142 -13.24 14.39 -20.24
CA PRO A 142 -14.31 13.41 -20.11
C PRO A 142 -13.86 12.03 -19.59
N SER A 143 -12.54 11.79 -19.44
CA SER A 143 -11.98 10.56 -18.86
C SER A 143 -10.71 10.86 -18.04
N PRO A 144 -10.84 11.47 -16.85
CA PRO A 144 -9.71 11.73 -15.96
C PRO A 144 -9.00 10.45 -15.51
N GLU A 145 -9.72 9.34 -15.40
CA GLU A 145 -9.19 8.02 -15.08
C GLU A 145 -8.29 7.45 -16.20
N GLY A 146 -8.60 7.75 -17.46
CA GLY A 146 -7.71 7.46 -18.59
C GLY A 146 -6.38 8.21 -18.48
N VAL A 147 -6.41 9.47 -18.06
CA VAL A 147 -5.21 10.28 -17.81
C VAL A 147 -4.42 9.74 -16.61
N PHE A 148 -5.12 9.33 -15.54
CA PHE A 148 -4.51 8.70 -14.39
C PHE A 148 -3.72 7.46 -14.77
N ILE A 149 -4.34 6.52 -15.49
CA ILE A 149 -3.67 5.25 -15.83
C ILE A 149 -2.51 5.47 -16.80
N ALA A 150 -2.64 6.41 -17.75
CA ALA A 150 -1.55 6.76 -18.66
C ALA A 150 -0.34 7.33 -17.93
N ALA A 151 -0.55 8.21 -16.94
CA ALA A 151 0.53 8.72 -16.10
C ALA A 151 1.11 7.67 -15.16
N LEU A 152 0.27 6.77 -14.61
CA LEU A 152 0.74 5.69 -13.74
C LEU A 152 1.66 4.72 -14.49
N LEU A 153 1.31 4.37 -15.74
CA LEU A 153 2.03 3.38 -16.54
C LEU A 153 3.06 4.00 -17.50
N HIS A 154 3.23 5.32 -17.52
CA HIS A 154 4.16 6.02 -18.42
C HIS A 154 5.60 5.50 -18.30
N ASN A 155 6.05 5.20 -17.08
CA ASN A 155 7.39 4.69 -16.78
C ASN A 155 7.37 3.21 -16.38
N ILE A 156 6.45 2.42 -16.94
CA ILE A 156 6.24 1.02 -16.52
C ILE A 156 7.50 0.15 -16.61
N GLY A 157 8.34 0.34 -17.63
CA GLY A 157 9.59 -0.40 -17.75
C GLY A 157 10.62 -0.04 -16.69
N LYS A 158 10.65 1.22 -16.25
CA LYS A 158 11.49 1.64 -15.13
C LYS A 158 11.02 0.98 -13.84
N ILE A 159 9.73 1.01 -13.55
CA ILE A 159 9.16 0.40 -12.34
C ILE A 159 9.42 -1.11 -12.33
N ALA A 160 9.09 -1.79 -13.42
CA ALA A 160 9.33 -3.23 -13.57
C ALA A 160 10.80 -3.59 -13.38
N PHE A 161 11.72 -2.83 -14.00
CA PHE A 161 13.15 -3.06 -13.81
C PHE A 161 13.58 -3.00 -12.34
N TRP A 162 13.18 -1.95 -11.60
CA TRP A 162 13.59 -1.82 -10.20
C TRP A 162 12.92 -2.82 -9.26
N CYS A 163 11.73 -3.31 -9.60
CA CYS A 163 11.05 -4.36 -8.85
C CYS A 163 11.70 -5.75 -9.03
N PHE A 164 12.15 -6.08 -10.25
CA PHE A 164 12.55 -7.46 -10.60
C PHE A 164 14.04 -7.62 -10.93
N SER A 165 14.84 -6.54 -10.94
CA SER A 165 16.29 -6.61 -11.15
C SER A 165 17.07 -6.46 -9.85
N ASP A 166 17.93 -7.44 -9.57
CA ASP A 166 18.88 -7.36 -8.45
C ASP A 166 20.28 -6.91 -8.89
N LYS A 167 20.93 -7.69 -9.75
CA LYS A 167 22.35 -7.50 -10.06
C LYS A 167 22.61 -6.26 -10.92
N GLN A 168 21.81 -6.07 -11.97
CA GLN A 168 21.96 -4.94 -12.88
C GLN A 168 21.56 -3.62 -12.20
N ALA A 169 20.53 -3.66 -11.34
CA ALA A 169 20.13 -2.52 -10.52
C ALA A 169 21.26 -2.01 -9.63
N LEU A 170 22.01 -2.90 -8.97
CA LEU A 170 23.17 -2.54 -8.16
C LEU A 170 24.27 -1.87 -8.99
N GLN A 171 24.61 -2.43 -10.15
CA GLN A 171 25.63 -1.86 -11.04
C GLN A 171 25.26 -0.47 -11.56
N ILE A 172 23.98 -0.25 -11.88
CA ILE A 172 23.49 1.07 -12.30
C ILE A 172 23.64 2.07 -11.16
N ASN A 173 23.29 1.70 -9.93
CA ASN A 173 23.47 2.57 -8.76
C ASN A 173 24.94 2.91 -8.51
N GLU A 174 25.85 1.93 -8.55
CA GLU A 174 27.29 2.15 -8.39
C GLU A 174 27.84 3.15 -9.42
N LEU A 175 27.41 3.03 -10.70
CA LEU A 175 27.81 3.97 -11.75
C LEU A 175 27.27 5.38 -11.52
N ILE A 176 26.02 5.51 -11.03
CA ILE A 176 25.43 6.81 -10.71
C ILE A 176 26.17 7.44 -9.51
N GLU A 177 26.44 6.67 -8.46
CA GLU A 177 27.14 7.13 -7.25
C GLU A 177 28.59 7.54 -7.52
N SER A 178 29.23 6.94 -8.53
CA SER A 178 30.57 7.34 -8.97
C SER A 178 30.64 8.77 -9.54
N GLY A 179 29.49 9.39 -9.83
CA GLY A 179 29.37 10.77 -10.29
C GLY A 179 29.80 11.02 -11.74
N GLY A 180 30.30 9.99 -12.44
CA GLY A 180 30.79 10.08 -13.82
C GLY A 180 29.76 9.78 -14.90
N TYR A 181 28.55 9.36 -14.55
CA TYR A 181 27.52 8.93 -15.49
C TYR A 181 26.16 9.55 -15.15
N THR A 182 25.45 10.03 -16.15
CA THR A 182 24.02 10.27 -16.03
C THR A 182 23.26 8.95 -15.87
N ILE A 183 22.03 9.00 -15.34
CA ILE A 183 21.18 7.81 -15.16
C ILE A 183 21.05 7.04 -16.49
N ARG A 184 20.80 7.74 -17.60
CA ARG A 184 20.65 7.14 -18.92
C ARG A 184 21.93 6.48 -19.43
N GLU A 185 23.09 7.10 -19.19
CA GLU A 185 24.38 6.51 -19.59
C GLU A 185 24.70 5.27 -18.76
N ALA A 186 24.40 5.27 -17.47
CA ALA A 186 24.54 4.11 -16.62
C ALA A 186 23.64 2.96 -17.07
N GLU A 187 22.37 3.24 -17.41
CA GLU A 187 21.43 2.26 -17.99
C GLU A 187 21.98 1.65 -19.27
N ILE A 188 22.38 2.47 -20.25
CA ILE A 188 22.90 1.98 -21.54
C ILE A 188 24.18 1.17 -21.34
N LYS A 189 25.05 1.57 -20.41
CA LYS A 189 26.32 0.88 -20.13
C LYS A 189 26.11 -0.51 -19.52
N VAL A 190 25.10 -0.66 -18.66
CA VAL A 190 24.82 -1.93 -17.95
C VAL A 190 23.87 -2.84 -18.73
N LEU A 191 22.87 -2.27 -19.40
CA LEU A 191 21.78 -3.01 -20.03
C LEU A 191 21.88 -3.06 -21.56
N GLY A 192 22.63 -2.15 -22.19
CA GLY A 192 22.64 -1.95 -23.63
C GLY A 192 21.46 -1.14 -24.18
N PHE A 193 20.52 -0.75 -23.32
CA PHE A 193 19.34 0.07 -23.65
C PHE A 193 18.94 0.94 -22.45
N SER A 194 18.11 1.97 -22.67
CA SER A 194 17.54 2.79 -21.59
C SER A 194 16.23 2.20 -21.07
N LEU A 195 15.90 2.47 -19.80
CA LEU A 195 14.63 2.00 -19.22
C LEU A 195 13.41 2.64 -19.90
N GLN A 196 13.59 3.79 -20.57
CA GLN A 196 12.57 4.37 -21.44
C GLN A 196 12.31 3.51 -22.69
N GLN A 197 13.34 2.92 -23.30
CA GLN A 197 13.17 1.97 -24.39
C GLN A 197 12.44 0.71 -23.90
N LEU A 198 12.73 0.24 -22.69
CA LEU A 198 12.01 -0.87 -22.07
C LEU A 198 10.52 -0.55 -21.87
N SER A 199 10.18 0.65 -21.38
CA SER A 199 8.78 1.09 -21.27
C SER A 199 8.05 1.08 -22.63
N LYS A 200 8.71 1.56 -23.70
CA LYS A 200 8.17 1.52 -25.07
C LYS A 200 7.92 0.09 -25.57
N ARG A 201 8.86 -0.82 -25.28
CA ARG A 201 8.77 -2.20 -25.75
C ARG A 201 7.72 -2.99 -24.99
N LEU A 202 7.61 -2.79 -23.68
CA LEU A 202 6.59 -3.39 -22.83
C LEU A 202 5.18 -2.89 -23.16
N SER A 203 5.01 -1.60 -23.43
CA SER A 203 3.69 -1.06 -23.79
C SER A 203 3.15 -1.69 -25.07
N GLN A 204 4.03 -1.99 -26.03
CA GLN A 204 3.69 -2.70 -27.25
C GLN A 204 3.37 -4.18 -26.98
N SER A 205 4.19 -4.89 -26.21
CA SER A 205 3.96 -6.32 -25.91
C SER A 205 2.67 -6.58 -25.13
N TRP A 206 2.27 -5.65 -24.26
CA TRP A 206 1.02 -5.71 -23.51
C TRP A 206 -0.16 -5.05 -24.22
N HIS A 207 0.03 -4.58 -25.46
CA HIS A 207 -0.99 -3.91 -26.26
C HIS A 207 -1.69 -2.78 -25.51
N LEU A 208 -0.94 -1.97 -24.75
CA LEU A 208 -1.45 -0.85 -23.94
C LEU A 208 -1.84 0.33 -24.83
N GLY A 209 -2.81 0.14 -25.73
CA GLY A 209 -3.18 1.12 -26.74
C GLY A 209 -3.79 2.42 -26.19
N GLY A 210 -4.04 3.35 -27.10
CA GLY A 210 -4.64 4.65 -26.81
C GLY A 210 -3.66 5.57 -26.08
N LEU A 211 -4.17 6.30 -25.07
CA LEU A 211 -3.41 7.36 -24.41
C LEU A 211 -2.11 6.87 -23.74
N ILE A 212 -2.07 5.61 -23.29
CA ILE A 212 -0.89 5.04 -22.60
C ILE A 212 0.27 4.90 -23.59
N GLU A 213 0.03 4.20 -24.70
CA GLU A 213 1.03 4.06 -25.78
C GLU A 213 1.43 5.41 -26.36
N GLU A 214 0.47 6.29 -26.66
CA GLU A 214 0.75 7.62 -27.20
C GLU A 214 1.66 8.43 -26.27
N ALA A 215 1.36 8.47 -24.96
CA ALA A 215 2.15 9.21 -23.99
C ALA A 215 3.59 8.68 -23.86
N ILE A 216 3.80 7.37 -24.04
CA ILE A 216 5.12 6.73 -23.95
C ILE A 216 5.93 6.93 -25.24
N HIS A 217 5.29 6.81 -26.41
CA HIS A 217 5.97 6.81 -27.71
C HIS A 217 6.12 8.21 -28.32
N GLN A 218 5.12 9.07 -28.14
CA GLN A 218 5.00 10.39 -28.78
C GLN A 218 4.77 11.48 -27.73
N PRO A 219 5.75 11.76 -26.85
CA PRO A 219 5.60 12.78 -25.83
C PRO A 219 5.31 14.17 -26.44
N ASP A 220 5.84 14.48 -27.62
CA ASP A 220 5.66 15.80 -28.24
C ASP A 220 4.39 15.91 -29.10
N ALA A 221 3.52 14.90 -29.10
CA ALA A 221 2.27 14.95 -29.83
C ALA A 221 1.34 16.06 -29.30
N ASP A 222 0.63 16.72 -30.21
CA ASP A 222 -0.34 17.78 -29.90
C ASP A 222 -1.66 17.20 -29.37
N ASN A 223 -1.58 16.48 -28.24
CA ASN A 223 -2.72 15.91 -27.54
C ASN A 223 -2.76 16.51 -26.12
N PRO A 224 -3.85 17.21 -25.74
CA PRO A 224 -3.95 17.85 -24.43
C PRO A 224 -3.80 16.84 -23.28
N ARG A 225 -4.26 15.59 -23.46
CA ARG A 225 -4.15 14.56 -22.42
C ARG A 225 -2.71 14.08 -22.21
N ILE A 226 -1.91 13.99 -23.26
CA ILE A 226 -0.47 13.66 -23.16
C ILE A 226 0.24 14.75 -22.37
N ARG A 227 -0.09 16.02 -22.63
CA ARG A 227 0.43 17.16 -21.87
C ARG A 227 0.08 17.08 -20.39
N LEU A 228 -1.15 16.66 -20.04
CA LEU A 228 -1.54 16.46 -18.64
C LEU A 228 -0.72 15.35 -17.96
N VAL A 229 -0.48 14.23 -18.66
CA VAL A 229 0.39 13.15 -18.17
C VAL A 229 1.80 13.67 -17.88
N GLN A 230 2.39 14.42 -18.82
CA GLN A 230 3.72 15.00 -18.65
C GLN A 230 3.81 15.98 -17.49
N LEU A 231 2.82 16.89 -17.38
CA LEU A 231 2.76 17.85 -16.27
C LEU A 231 2.67 17.13 -14.92
N GLY A 232 1.96 16.00 -14.84
CA GLY A 232 1.94 15.16 -13.65
C GLY A 232 3.34 14.66 -13.25
N HIS A 233 4.12 14.16 -14.21
CA HIS A 233 5.51 13.75 -13.97
C HIS A 233 6.43 14.92 -13.61
N GLU A 234 6.29 16.06 -14.28
CA GLU A 234 7.06 17.27 -13.97
C GLU A 234 6.80 17.75 -12.54
N ILE A 235 5.53 17.79 -12.11
CA ILE A 235 5.17 18.14 -10.72
C ILE A 235 5.81 17.15 -9.75
N SER A 236 5.70 15.85 -10.03
CA SER A 236 6.22 14.84 -9.11
C SER A 236 7.75 14.87 -9.01
N GLN A 237 8.46 15.15 -10.10
CA GLN A 237 9.91 15.37 -10.06
C GLN A 237 10.28 16.65 -9.31
N ALA A 238 9.58 17.75 -9.59
CA ALA A 238 9.81 19.03 -8.92
C ALA A 238 9.58 18.94 -7.40
N SER A 239 8.56 18.20 -6.96
CA SER A 239 8.30 17.97 -5.53
C SER A 239 9.44 17.23 -4.82
N LYS A 240 10.20 16.37 -5.52
CA LYS A 240 11.39 15.71 -4.94
C LYS A 240 12.52 16.72 -4.66
N ALA A 241 12.66 17.75 -5.50
CA ALA A 241 13.66 18.81 -5.30
C ALA A 241 13.31 19.74 -4.11
N GLY A 242 12.02 19.78 -3.73
CA GLY A 242 11.46 20.56 -2.62
C GLY A 242 10.62 21.74 -3.11
N ASP A 243 9.67 22.17 -2.27
CA ASP A 243 8.69 23.21 -2.60
C ASP A 243 9.34 24.56 -2.98
N ASP A 244 10.43 24.94 -2.29
CA ASP A 244 11.15 26.19 -2.53
C ASP A 244 12.24 26.07 -3.62
N SER A 245 12.34 24.92 -4.30
CA SER A 245 13.37 24.71 -5.30
C SER A 245 13.14 25.54 -6.57
N ALA A 246 14.22 25.94 -7.25
CA ALA A 246 14.14 26.61 -8.55
C ALA A 246 13.37 25.77 -9.58
N VAL A 247 13.49 24.44 -9.50
CA VAL A 247 12.76 23.48 -10.34
C VAL A 247 11.25 23.56 -10.10
N MET A 248 10.81 23.62 -8.84
CA MET A 248 9.39 23.82 -8.51
C MET A 248 8.88 25.17 -9.00
N GLN A 249 9.64 26.24 -8.83
CA GLN A 249 9.25 27.57 -9.32
C GLN A 249 9.13 27.62 -10.85
N GLN A 250 10.01 26.94 -11.58
CA GLN A 250 9.91 26.79 -13.03
C GLN A 250 8.68 25.96 -13.43
N CYS A 251 8.41 24.86 -12.72
CA CYS A 251 7.23 24.03 -12.92
C CYS A 251 5.94 24.83 -12.72
N LEU A 252 5.85 25.62 -11.64
CA LEU A 252 4.70 26.47 -11.34
C LEU A 252 4.45 27.53 -12.43
N LYS A 253 5.51 28.17 -12.94
CA LYS A 253 5.39 29.12 -14.07
C LYS A 253 4.82 28.45 -15.32
N LYS A 254 5.32 27.26 -15.66
CA LYS A 254 4.83 26.48 -16.80
C LYS A 254 3.36 26.11 -16.60
N LEU A 255 3.00 25.60 -15.42
CA LEU A 255 1.62 25.25 -15.06
C LEU A 255 0.68 26.44 -15.11
N SER A 256 1.12 27.62 -14.63
CA SER A 256 0.33 28.85 -14.67
C SER A 256 -0.01 29.23 -16.11
N HIS A 257 0.95 29.12 -17.04
CA HIS A 257 0.69 29.36 -18.46
C HIS A 257 -0.30 28.35 -19.08
N VAL A 258 -0.29 27.09 -18.63
CA VAL A 258 -1.21 26.06 -19.17
C VAL A 258 -2.61 26.18 -18.59
N THR A 259 -2.70 26.43 -17.28
CA THR A 259 -3.95 26.34 -16.52
C THR A 259 -4.64 27.69 -16.31
N GLY A 260 -3.92 28.80 -16.51
CA GLY A 260 -4.39 30.14 -16.18
C GLY A 260 -4.46 30.45 -14.67
N LEU A 261 -4.01 29.53 -13.82
CA LEU A 261 -4.10 29.68 -12.36
C LEU A 261 -2.89 30.43 -11.79
N ALA A 262 -3.10 31.14 -10.68
CA ALA A 262 -2.03 31.79 -9.94
C ALA A 262 -1.16 30.76 -9.20
N ASN A 263 0.14 31.05 -9.05
CA ASN A 263 1.10 30.14 -8.41
C ASN A 263 0.66 29.70 -7.00
N ALA A 264 0.14 30.61 -6.18
CA ALA A 264 -0.33 30.28 -4.83
C ALA A 264 -1.48 29.24 -4.83
N GLU A 265 -2.38 29.32 -5.82
CA GLU A 265 -3.45 28.34 -5.96
C GLU A 265 -2.90 27.00 -6.47
N LEU A 266 -1.96 27.03 -7.41
CA LEU A 266 -1.29 25.83 -7.92
C LEU A 266 -0.54 25.08 -6.81
N GLU A 267 0.21 25.78 -5.96
CA GLU A 267 0.88 25.19 -4.81
C GLU A 267 -0.09 24.51 -3.85
N THR A 268 -1.20 25.19 -3.53
CA THR A 268 -2.25 24.63 -2.66
C THR A 268 -2.87 23.38 -3.29
N ARG A 269 -3.13 23.40 -4.60
CA ARG A 269 -3.65 22.25 -5.34
C ARG A 269 -2.65 21.10 -5.36
N ILE A 270 -1.37 21.35 -5.62
CA ILE A 270 -0.29 20.35 -5.62
C ILE A 270 -0.20 19.68 -4.26
N LYS A 271 -0.16 20.45 -3.16
CA LYS A 271 -0.09 19.92 -1.78
C LYS A 271 -1.28 19.02 -1.44
N ARG A 272 -2.50 19.44 -1.79
CA ARG A 272 -3.70 18.62 -1.63
C ARG A 272 -3.63 17.33 -2.45
N CYS A 273 -3.13 17.39 -3.67
CA CYS A 273 -2.95 16.23 -4.53
C CYS A 273 -1.85 15.29 -4.02
N THR A 274 -0.77 15.82 -3.44
CA THR A 274 0.26 15.01 -2.75
C THR A 274 -0.35 14.24 -1.57
N ALA A 275 -1.15 14.89 -0.74
CA ALA A 275 -1.87 14.21 0.35
C ALA A 275 -2.86 13.15 -0.17
N GLN A 276 -3.49 13.40 -1.32
CA GLN A 276 -4.35 12.42 -1.98
C GLN A 276 -3.54 11.25 -2.55
N ALA A 277 -2.36 11.49 -3.13
CA ALA A 277 -1.47 10.47 -3.65
C ALA A 277 -0.99 9.49 -2.56
N ILE A 278 -0.71 9.98 -1.35
CA ILE A 278 -0.41 9.12 -0.20
C ILE A 278 -1.58 8.18 0.12
N LYS A 279 -2.81 8.72 0.17
CA LYS A 279 -4.01 7.90 0.41
C LYS A 279 -4.24 6.88 -0.70
N THR A 280 -4.07 7.30 -1.95
CA THR A 280 -4.19 6.42 -3.11
C THR A 280 -3.15 5.30 -3.08
N ALA A 281 -1.90 5.60 -2.71
CA ALA A 281 -0.86 4.57 -2.54
C ALA A 281 -1.26 3.52 -1.51
N ILE A 282 -1.68 3.95 -0.31
CA ILE A 282 -2.14 3.08 0.77
C ILE A 282 -3.33 2.21 0.30
N GLN A 283 -4.27 2.81 -0.41
CA GLN A 283 -5.47 2.13 -0.89
C GLN A 283 -5.18 1.01 -1.90
N PHE A 284 -4.13 1.18 -2.72
CA PHE A 284 -3.64 0.14 -3.62
C PHE A 284 -2.68 -0.86 -2.95
N GLY A 285 -2.36 -0.68 -1.67
CA GLY A 285 -1.45 -1.53 -0.87
C GLY A 285 0.02 -1.09 -0.94
N ALA A 286 0.34 0.01 -1.61
CA ALA A 286 1.71 0.53 -1.78
C ALA A 286 2.15 1.36 -0.55
N HIS A 287 2.14 0.73 0.64
CA HIS A 287 2.42 1.40 1.91
C HIS A 287 3.84 1.97 1.98
N ASP A 288 4.85 1.22 1.54
CA ASP A 288 6.24 1.68 1.60
C ASP A 288 6.52 2.78 0.58
N ALA A 289 6.00 2.66 -0.64
CA ALA A 289 6.03 3.72 -1.64
C ALA A 289 5.37 5.03 -1.12
N SER A 290 4.30 4.94 -0.33
CA SER A 290 3.63 6.14 0.20
C SER A 290 4.56 7.05 1.02
N LYS A 291 5.61 6.49 1.65
CA LYS A 291 6.62 7.21 2.44
C LYS A 291 7.53 8.10 1.57
N PHE A 292 7.60 7.85 0.26
CA PHE A 292 8.45 8.57 -0.68
C PHE A 292 7.71 9.65 -1.48
N ILE A 293 6.38 9.76 -1.34
CA ILE A 293 5.56 10.75 -2.05
C ILE A 293 5.76 12.17 -1.47
N ASP A 294 6.06 12.29 -0.17
CA ASP A 294 6.37 13.56 0.47
C ASP A 294 7.84 13.62 0.93
N ALA A 295 8.70 14.19 0.08
CA ALA A 295 10.11 14.42 0.41
C ALA A 295 10.33 15.61 1.37
N SER A 296 9.35 16.51 1.54
CA SER A 296 9.47 17.69 2.41
C SER A 296 9.47 17.32 3.90
N SER A 297 8.90 16.16 4.24
CA SER A 297 8.95 15.57 5.59
C SER A 297 10.32 14.97 5.95
N LYS A 298 11.17 14.60 4.97
CA LYS A 298 12.52 14.05 5.23
C LYS A 298 13.59 15.12 5.57
N ARG A 299 13.45 16.38 5.12
CA ARG A 299 14.46 17.46 5.37
C ARG A 299 14.49 18.03 6.79
N ARG A 300 13.62 17.58 7.70
CA ARG A 300 13.54 18.04 9.10
C ARG A 300 14.30 17.19 10.12
N LEU A 301 15.16 16.29 9.66
CA LEU A 301 16.03 15.48 10.53
C LEU A 301 17.46 16.07 10.55
N THR A 302 17.61 17.25 11.13
CA THR A 302 18.85 17.59 11.84
C THR A 302 18.75 17.04 13.27
N PRO A 303 19.87 16.63 13.90
CA PRO A 303 19.83 16.13 15.27
C PRO A 303 19.21 17.22 16.18
N PRO A 304 18.27 16.88 17.07
CA PRO A 304 17.62 17.89 17.88
C PRO A 304 18.63 18.41 18.91
N ASP A 305 19.11 19.63 18.66
CA ASP A 305 19.63 20.47 19.71
C ASP A 305 18.45 20.89 20.59
N ASN A 306 18.62 20.69 21.89
CA ASN A 306 17.64 21.01 22.92
C ASN A 306 17.42 22.52 22.99
N SER A 307 16.38 23.04 22.35
CA SER A 307 15.58 24.15 22.89
C SER A 307 14.37 24.45 21.99
N ASP A 308 13.21 24.32 22.61
CA ASP A 308 11.98 25.05 22.38
C ASP A 308 11.09 24.80 21.16
N SER A 309 9.87 24.40 21.56
CA SER A 309 8.56 24.73 21.00
C SER A 309 7.94 23.78 19.97
N ALA A 310 7.09 22.92 20.53
CA ALA A 310 6.18 22.02 19.86
C ALA A 310 5.10 22.75 19.06
N VAL A 311 5.09 22.56 17.73
CA VAL A 311 3.85 22.49 16.92
C VAL A 311 4.03 21.40 15.87
N GLY A 312 3.99 20.14 16.32
CA GLY A 312 3.85 18.98 15.44
C GLY A 312 2.38 18.69 15.21
N ASN A 313 1.95 18.65 13.95
CA ASN A 313 0.61 18.20 13.55
C ASN A 313 0.41 16.74 14.01
N LYS A 314 -0.18 16.55 15.19
CA LYS A 314 -0.69 15.27 15.66
C LYS A 314 -1.77 14.80 14.69
N VAL A 315 -1.53 13.70 13.98
CA VAL A 315 -2.63 12.88 13.45
C VAL A 315 -3.51 12.53 14.65
N ASP A 316 -4.74 13.02 14.63
CA ASP A 316 -5.67 12.89 15.75
C ASP A 316 -6.01 11.40 15.92
N LYS A 317 -5.39 10.74 16.91
CA LYS A 317 -5.53 9.30 17.17
C LYS A 317 -7.00 8.89 17.29
N LYS A 318 -7.85 9.79 17.79
CA LYS A 318 -9.31 9.59 17.88
C LYS A 318 -9.98 9.51 16.50
N GLN A 319 -9.50 10.25 15.50
CA GLN A 319 -10.02 10.17 14.13
C GLN A 319 -9.62 8.87 13.43
N VAL A 320 -8.40 8.37 13.69
CA VAL A 320 -7.95 7.06 13.17
C VAL A 320 -8.78 5.95 13.81
N GLN A 321 -8.96 5.99 15.13
CA GLN A 321 -9.79 5.04 15.87
C GLN A 321 -11.24 5.01 15.36
N PHE A 322 -11.86 6.17 15.17
CA PHE A 322 -13.25 6.28 14.70
C PHE A 322 -13.43 5.70 13.29
N ARG A 323 -12.49 5.96 12.38
CA ARG A 323 -12.54 5.40 11.01
C ARG A 323 -12.44 3.88 10.99
N ILE A 324 -11.54 3.29 11.78
CA ILE A 324 -11.38 1.83 11.80
C ILE A 324 -12.62 1.17 12.43
N LEU A 325 -13.25 1.81 13.43
CA LEU A 325 -14.53 1.35 13.98
C LEU A 325 -15.68 1.45 12.95
N GLU A 326 -15.73 2.50 12.12
CA GLU A 326 -16.69 2.61 11.01
C GLU A 326 -16.47 1.52 9.94
N GLU A 327 -15.21 1.22 9.60
CA GLU A 327 -14.85 0.16 8.65
C GLU A 327 -15.26 -1.22 9.17
N ILE A 328 -15.00 -1.50 10.45
CA ILE A 328 -15.44 -2.75 11.08
C ILE A 328 -16.98 -2.85 11.07
N SER A 329 -17.69 -1.77 11.41
CA SER A 329 -19.16 -1.74 11.40
C SER A 329 -19.74 -1.97 10.00
N SER A 330 -19.10 -1.43 8.97
CA SER A 330 -19.46 -1.65 7.56
C SER A 330 -19.24 -3.11 7.13
N HIS A 331 -18.10 -3.70 7.49
CA HIS A 331 -17.77 -5.10 7.20
C HIS A 331 -18.70 -6.09 7.93
N ILE A 332 -19.13 -5.77 9.14
CA ILE A 332 -20.08 -6.57 9.93
C ILE A 332 -21.48 -6.57 9.28
N SER A 333 -21.84 -5.50 8.57
CA SER A 333 -23.14 -5.37 7.89
C SER A 333 -23.23 -6.13 6.56
N GLY A 334 -22.08 -6.49 5.94
CA GLY A 334 -21.97 -7.26 4.68
C GLY A 334 -21.66 -8.76 4.86
N ALA A 335 -21.16 -9.46 3.82
CA ALA A 335 -20.67 -10.83 3.97
C ALA A 335 -19.36 -10.84 4.78
N ILE A 336 -19.39 -11.42 5.98
CA ILE A 336 -18.30 -11.30 6.95
C ILE A 336 -17.14 -12.24 6.57
N ASN A 337 -15.97 -11.68 6.24
CA ASN A 337 -14.72 -12.43 6.18
C ASN A 337 -13.96 -12.24 7.51
N LEU A 338 -13.85 -13.32 8.29
CA LEU A 338 -13.24 -13.25 9.62
C LEU A 338 -11.76 -12.87 9.59
N ASN A 339 -10.99 -13.29 8.57
CA ASN A 339 -9.58 -12.95 8.52
C ASN A 339 -9.39 -11.43 8.32
N ILE A 340 -10.16 -10.82 7.41
CA ILE A 340 -10.15 -9.37 7.19
C ILE A 340 -10.58 -8.61 8.44
N LEU A 341 -11.63 -9.08 9.12
CA LEU A 341 -12.10 -8.49 10.38
C LEU A 341 -10.99 -8.48 11.44
N PHE A 342 -10.29 -9.60 11.63
CA PHE A 342 -9.21 -9.69 12.61
C PHE A 342 -8.02 -8.83 12.26
N GLU A 343 -7.64 -8.75 10.97
CA GLU A 343 -6.57 -7.86 10.51
C GLU A 343 -6.91 -6.38 10.79
N LEU A 344 -8.12 -5.93 10.45
CA LEU A 344 -8.58 -4.55 10.73
C LEU A 344 -8.62 -4.24 12.22
N VAL A 345 -9.07 -5.17 13.05
CA VAL A 345 -9.11 -5.02 14.52
C VAL A 345 -7.69 -4.87 15.08
N LEU A 346 -6.76 -5.72 14.66
CA LEU A 346 -5.38 -5.67 15.15
C LEU A 346 -4.63 -4.43 14.64
N GLU A 347 -4.86 -4.03 13.38
CA GLU A 347 -4.34 -2.78 12.85
C GLU A 347 -4.91 -1.57 13.60
N GLY A 348 -6.20 -1.61 13.96
CA GLY A 348 -6.85 -0.61 14.81
C GLY A 348 -6.19 -0.43 16.16
N ILE A 349 -5.80 -1.53 16.80
CA ILE A 349 -5.07 -1.49 18.07
C ILE A 349 -3.62 -1.01 17.85
N HIS A 350 -2.93 -1.54 16.85
CA HIS A 350 -1.55 -1.16 16.54
C HIS A 350 -1.42 0.33 16.20
N ARG A 351 -2.22 0.84 15.25
CA ARG A 351 -2.08 2.20 14.70
C ARG A 351 -3.05 3.20 15.31
N GLY A 352 -4.29 2.78 15.60
CA GLY A 352 -5.31 3.64 16.18
C GLY A 352 -5.07 3.92 17.66
N VAL A 353 -4.81 2.88 18.45
CA VAL A 353 -4.43 3.04 19.87
C VAL A 353 -2.93 3.38 20.00
N GLY A 354 -2.11 2.94 19.06
CA GLY A 354 -0.67 3.20 19.07
C GLY A 354 0.08 2.20 19.95
N MET A 355 -0.21 0.92 19.80
CA MET A 355 0.53 -0.18 20.41
C MET A 355 1.71 -0.55 19.54
N ASP A 356 2.85 -0.93 20.12
CA ASP A 356 4.01 -1.35 19.35
C ASP A 356 3.79 -2.71 18.71
N ARG A 357 3.25 -3.62 19.52
CA ARG A 357 3.03 -5.02 19.13
C ARG A 357 1.58 -5.37 19.39
N THR A 358 0.93 -5.99 18.42
CA THR A 358 -0.44 -6.51 18.55
C THR A 358 -0.53 -7.89 17.92
N LEU A 359 -1.05 -8.87 18.66
CA LEU A 359 -1.13 -10.26 18.25
C LEU A 359 -2.53 -10.80 18.43
N PHE A 360 -2.96 -11.68 17.50
CA PHE A 360 -4.08 -12.58 17.74
C PHE A 360 -3.58 -14.01 17.88
N LEU A 361 -3.82 -14.59 19.05
CA LEU A 361 -3.50 -15.96 19.38
C LEU A 361 -4.79 -16.80 19.34
N LEU A 362 -4.81 -17.81 18.48
CA LEU A 362 -5.92 -18.74 18.32
C LEU A 362 -5.81 -19.88 19.35
N LEU A 363 -6.92 -20.17 20.04
CA LEU A 363 -6.99 -21.28 20.98
C LEU A 363 -7.07 -22.60 20.20
N GLY A 364 -6.13 -23.51 20.46
CA GLY A 364 -6.09 -24.84 19.89
C GLY A 364 -7.28 -25.70 20.31
N ALA A 365 -7.58 -26.74 19.53
CA ALA A 365 -8.68 -27.67 19.82
C ALA A 365 -8.53 -28.38 21.18
N ASP A 366 -7.29 -28.55 21.65
CA ASP A 366 -6.93 -29.12 22.96
C ASP A 366 -7.26 -28.20 24.15
N LYS A 367 -7.65 -26.94 23.90
CA LYS A 367 -7.85 -25.87 24.90
C LYS A 367 -6.64 -25.62 25.81
N LYS A 368 -5.47 -26.14 25.45
CA LYS A 368 -4.22 -26.06 26.23
C LYS A 368 -3.09 -25.40 25.45
N SER A 369 -3.31 -25.08 24.18
CA SER A 369 -2.36 -24.39 23.34
C SER A 369 -2.95 -23.13 22.73
N LEU A 370 -2.13 -22.08 22.62
CA LEU A 370 -2.44 -20.83 21.92
C LEU A 370 -1.39 -20.62 20.83
N HIS A 371 -1.84 -20.39 19.61
CA HIS A 371 -0.98 -20.29 18.44
C HIS A 371 -1.18 -18.95 17.76
N GLU A 372 -0.08 -18.29 17.43
CA GLU A 372 -0.11 -17.06 16.63
C GLU A 372 -0.79 -17.30 15.28
N LYS A 373 -1.86 -16.53 15.05
CA LYS A 373 -2.54 -16.46 13.76
C LYS A 373 -2.23 -15.16 13.02
N PHE A 374 -2.17 -14.04 13.73
CA PHE A 374 -1.84 -12.73 13.17
C PHE A 374 -0.91 -11.96 14.11
N TYR A 375 -0.03 -11.14 13.53
CA TYR A 375 0.96 -10.34 14.26
C TYR A 375 1.17 -9.00 13.54
N PHE A 376 1.15 -7.90 14.29
CA PHE A 376 1.58 -6.57 13.85
C PHE A 376 2.70 -6.03 14.76
N GLY A 377 3.73 -5.43 14.16
CA GLY A 377 4.88 -4.84 14.87
C GLY A 377 6.11 -5.74 15.04
N ARG A 378 6.28 -6.77 14.18
CA ARG A 378 7.39 -7.74 14.29
C ARG A 378 8.65 -7.14 13.63
N PRO A 379 9.82 -7.15 14.28
CA PRO A 379 11.08 -6.84 13.61
C PRO A 379 11.44 -7.93 12.60
N GLU A 380 12.02 -7.57 11.45
CA GLU A 380 12.39 -8.50 10.34
C GLU A 380 13.28 -9.68 10.76
N SER A 381 14.00 -9.56 11.88
CA SER A 381 14.91 -10.57 12.43
C SER A 381 14.28 -11.51 13.47
N ALA A 382 13.01 -11.34 13.82
CA ALA A 382 12.36 -12.16 14.86
C ALA A 382 11.87 -13.50 14.29
N GLY A 383 12.37 -14.59 14.89
CA GLY A 383 12.11 -15.98 14.51
C GLY A 383 10.67 -16.49 14.71
N SER A 384 10.53 -17.81 14.52
CA SER A 384 9.33 -18.67 14.53
C SER A 384 8.07 -18.15 15.25
N LYS A 385 6.91 -18.45 14.65
CA LYS A 385 5.56 -18.15 15.19
C LYS A 385 5.45 -18.47 16.68
N ILE A 386 4.81 -17.58 17.44
CA ILE A 386 4.62 -17.74 18.87
C ILE A 386 3.63 -18.86 19.16
N GLN A 387 4.04 -19.77 20.06
CA GLN A 387 3.22 -20.85 20.57
C GLN A 387 3.30 -20.90 22.09
N LEU A 388 2.16 -20.75 22.76
CA LEU A 388 2.04 -20.85 24.21
C LEU A 388 1.33 -22.15 24.59
N ARG A 389 1.77 -22.78 25.69
CA ARG A 389 1.17 -24.02 26.20
C ARG A 389 0.86 -23.89 27.69
N ASN A 390 -0.25 -24.46 28.11
CA ASN A 390 -0.62 -24.54 29.52
C ASN A 390 0.00 -25.79 30.15
N ASN A 391 1.08 -25.61 30.91
CA ASN A 391 1.85 -26.68 31.53
C ASN A 391 1.37 -27.04 32.96
N GLY A 392 0.12 -26.74 33.31
CA GLY A 392 -0.53 -27.17 34.56
C GLY A 392 -0.85 -26.05 35.55
N ARG A 393 -0.03 -25.00 35.64
CA ARG A 393 -0.37 -23.74 36.33
C ARG A 393 -0.78 -22.69 35.30
N ALA A 394 -1.96 -22.10 35.46
CA ALA A 394 -2.45 -21.06 34.55
C ALA A 394 -1.48 -19.88 34.49
N ASN A 395 -0.97 -19.58 33.30
CA ASN A 395 -0.18 -18.38 33.03
C ASN A 395 -1.10 -17.20 32.67
N LEU A 396 -0.53 -16.00 32.49
CA LEU A 396 -1.29 -14.78 32.19
C LEU A 396 -2.36 -14.96 31.09
N PHE A 397 -1.98 -15.64 30.00
CA PHE A 397 -2.85 -15.81 28.84
C PHE A 397 -4.00 -16.78 29.16
N PHE A 398 -3.69 -17.97 29.69
CA PHE A 398 -4.74 -18.94 30.03
C PHE A 398 -5.63 -18.48 31.19
N HIS A 399 -5.10 -17.70 32.14
CA HIS A 399 -5.91 -17.07 33.18
C HIS A 399 -6.88 -16.04 32.61
N SER A 400 -6.44 -15.22 31.65
CA SER A 400 -7.32 -14.24 30.99
C SER A 400 -8.41 -14.85 30.09
N LEU A 401 -8.32 -16.15 29.74
CA LEU A 401 -9.42 -16.84 29.04
C LEU A 401 -10.63 -17.08 29.96
N GLU A 402 -10.45 -17.02 31.28
CA GLU A 402 -11.52 -17.16 32.28
C GLU A 402 -12.18 -15.82 32.61
N THR A 403 -11.57 -14.70 32.22
CA THR A 403 -12.11 -13.35 32.42
C THR A 403 -12.84 -12.87 31.16
N VAL A 404 -13.93 -12.12 31.30
CA VAL A 404 -14.72 -11.64 30.13
C VAL A 404 -14.19 -10.30 29.60
N GLU A 405 -13.63 -9.46 30.48
CA GLU A 405 -13.29 -8.07 30.15
C GLU A 405 -11.84 -7.86 29.68
N GLY A 406 -11.01 -8.90 29.72
CA GLY A 406 -9.57 -8.79 29.53
C GLY A 406 -8.84 -8.27 30.77
N ILE A 407 -7.51 -8.30 30.72
CA ILE A 407 -6.63 -7.94 31.84
C ILE A 407 -5.59 -6.93 31.35
N TRP A 408 -5.46 -5.81 32.07
CA TRP A 408 -4.26 -4.99 32.01
C TRP A 408 -3.25 -5.56 33.00
N ALA A 409 -2.25 -6.25 32.47
CA ALA A 409 -1.32 -7.04 33.25
C ALA A 409 -0.04 -6.26 33.54
N ASN A 410 0.15 -5.90 34.81
CA ASN A 410 1.41 -5.37 35.32
C ASN A 410 2.27 -6.49 35.96
N PRO A 411 3.56 -6.66 35.60
CA PRO A 411 4.44 -7.71 36.15
C PRO A 411 4.62 -7.69 37.66
N GLN A 412 4.57 -6.52 38.30
CA GLN A 412 4.75 -6.37 39.76
C GLN A 412 3.50 -6.79 40.54
N GLN A 413 2.32 -6.49 39.98
CA GLN A 413 1.02 -6.82 40.56
C GLN A 413 0.61 -8.27 40.25
N HIS A 414 0.94 -8.77 39.06
CA HIS A 414 0.54 -10.10 38.56
C HIS A 414 1.69 -11.11 38.55
N ARG A 415 2.62 -11.01 39.50
CA ARG A 415 3.86 -11.83 39.54
C ARG A 415 3.63 -13.33 39.37
N GLN A 416 2.52 -13.86 39.88
CA GLN A 416 2.20 -15.29 39.80
C GLN A 416 1.82 -15.78 38.39
N LEU A 417 1.44 -14.86 37.49
CA LEU A 417 0.96 -15.17 36.13
C LEU A 417 2.06 -15.00 35.07
N TYR A 418 3.11 -14.23 35.37
CA TYR A 418 4.29 -14.06 34.52
C TYR A 418 5.24 -15.25 34.70
N THR A 419 4.90 -16.38 34.07
CA THR A 419 5.81 -17.54 34.01
C THR A 419 7.00 -17.26 33.08
N PRO A 420 8.09 -18.05 33.11
CA PRO A 420 9.23 -17.84 32.22
C PRO A 420 8.85 -17.76 30.73
N GLN A 421 7.90 -18.59 30.28
CA GLN A 421 7.37 -18.55 28.91
C GLN A 421 6.66 -17.22 28.60
N ILE A 422 5.98 -16.62 29.58
CA ILE A 422 5.34 -15.31 29.39
C ILE A 422 6.37 -14.19 29.37
N MET A 423 7.36 -14.23 30.26
CA MET A 423 8.44 -13.25 30.29
C MET A 423 9.28 -13.26 29.02
N GLU A 424 9.44 -14.41 28.36
CA GLU A 424 10.11 -14.49 27.05
C GLU A 424 9.36 -13.71 25.96
N LEU A 425 8.01 -13.70 26.01
CA LEU A 425 7.17 -12.99 25.05
C LEU A 425 7.00 -11.49 25.39
N THR A 426 6.64 -11.21 26.65
CA THR A 426 6.21 -9.87 27.10
C THR A 426 7.36 -9.06 27.70
N GLY A 427 8.46 -9.73 28.06
CA GLY A 427 9.51 -9.14 28.87
C GLY A 427 9.04 -8.87 30.30
N HIS A 428 9.50 -7.74 30.85
CA HIS A 428 9.05 -7.22 32.15
C HIS A 428 8.17 -5.97 31.96
N ASN A 429 7.40 -5.93 30.86
CA ASN A 429 6.59 -4.78 30.49
C ASN A 429 5.12 -5.00 30.85
N GLU A 430 4.38 -3.91 31.02
CA GLU A 430 2.93 -3.95 31.08
C GLU A 430 2.34 -4.31 29.70
N CYS A 431 1.23 -5.05 29.70
CA CYS A 431 0.53 -5.43 28.48
C CYS A 431 -0.97 -5.56 28.70
N PHE A 432 -1.73 -5.56 27.61
CA PHE A 432 -3.14 -5.88 27.61
C PHE A 432 -3.37 -7.25 26.98
N VAL A 433 -4.20 -8.06 27.64
CA VAL A 433 -4.60 -9.37 27.16
C VAL A 433 -6.12 -9.45 27.19
N ILE A 434 -6.75 -9.51 26.01
CA ILE A 434 -8.20 -9.38 25.86
C ILE A 434 -8.74 -10.62 25.13
N PRO A 435 -9.59 -11.43 25.78
CA PRO A 435 -10.14 -12.63 25.17
C PRO A 435 -11.12 -12.28 24.05
N VAL A 436 -11.11 -13.11 23.01
CA VAL A 436 -12.06 -13.02 21.91
C VAL A 436 -12.95 -14.25 21.95
N ALA A 437 -14.23 -14.02 22.18
CA ALA A 437 -15.21 -15.06 22.40
C ALA A 437 -16.50 -14.81 21.61
N THR A 438 -17.20 -15.91 21.35
CA THR A 438 -18.62 -15.92 20.97
C THR A 438 -19.43 -16.23 22.22
N GLU A 439 -20.75 -16.00 22.22
CA GLU A 439 -21.62 -16.23 23.39
C GLU A 439 -21.49 -17.62 24.05
N GLN A 440 -21.07 -18.63 23.28
CA GLN A 440 -20.96 -20.02 23.72
C GLN A 440 -19.51 -20.52 23.90
N LYS A 441 -18.51 -19.81 23.38
CA LYS A 441 -17.13 -20.34 23.31
C LYS A 441 -16.08 -19.25 23.08
N VAL A 442 -14.98 -19.32 23.84
CA VAL A 442 -13.74 -18.55 23.60
C VAL A 442 -12.99 -19.10 22.39
N ILE A 443 -12.64 -18.22 21.46
CA ILE A 443 -11.97 -18.56 20.20
C ILE A 443 -10.46 -18.35 20.28
N GLY A 444 -10.04 -17.33 21.02
CA GLY A 444 -8.64 -16.94 21.14
C GLY A 444 -8.54 -15.67 21.96
N MET A 445 -7.47 -14.91 21.73
CA MET A 445 -7.24 -13.67 22.44
C MET A 445 -6.36 -12.71 21.66
N ILE A 446 -6.53 -11.43 21.98
CA ILE A 446 -5.70 -10.35 21.51
C ILE A 446 -4.71 -9.99 22.61
N TYR A 447 -3.45 -9.85 22.22
CA TYR A 447 -2.38 -9.35 23.06
C TYR A 447 -1.85 -8.06 22.46
N CYS A 448 -1.57 -7.05 23.29
CA CYS A 448 -0.83 -5.87 22.84
C CYS A 448 -0.01 -5.22 23.95
N ASP A 449 1.09 -4.55 23.55
CA ASP A 449 1.99 -3.84 24.44
C ASP A 449 2.71 -2.67 23.76
N ARG A 450 3.50 -1.96 24.58
CA ARG A 450 4.45 -0.93 24.15
C ARG A 450 5.89 -1.26 24.55
N ALA A 451 6.29 -2.53 24.38
CA ALA A 451 7.60 -3.00 24.82
C ALA A 451 8.77 -2.45 23.99
N ILE A 452 8.53 -1.96 22.77
CA ILE A 452 9.59 -1.47 21.87
C ILE A 452 9.86 0.01 22.17
N SER A 453 8.80 0.82 22.24
CA SER A 453 8.83 2.25 22.52
C SER A 453 9.00 2.57 24.01
N GLN A 454 8.67 1.62 24.90
CA GLN A 454 8.67 1.80 26.35
C GLN A 454 7.75 2.94 26.83
N ALA A 455 6.76 3.33 26.00
CA ALA A 455 5.78 4.33 26.39
C ALA A 455 4.76 3.74 27.39
N SER A 456 4.31 4.57 28.33
CA SER A 456 3.36 4.14 29.36
C SER A 456 1.99 3.76 28.77
N LEU A 457 1.35 2.77 29.40
CA LEU A 457 -0.04 2.41 29.14
C LEU A 457 -0.96 3.16 30.09
N ASN A 458 -2.17 3.48 29.63
CA ASN A 458 -3.20 4.12 30.45
C ASN A 458 -4.57 3.45 30.24
N LEU A 459 -5.56 3.90 31.02
CA LEU A 459 -6.92 3.34 30.98
C LEU A 459 -7.63 3.59 29.65
N ASP A 460 -7.43 4.75 29.02
CA ASP A 460 -8.03 5.06 27.72
C ASP A 460 -7.52 4.11 26.63
N ASP A 461 -6.21 3.78 26.66
CA ASP A 461 -5.62 2.80 25.76
C ASP A 461 -6.25 1.41 25.95
N PHE A 462 -6.51 1.03 27.20
CA PHE A 462 -7.12 -0.26 27.54
C PHE A 462 -8.58 -0.33 27.08
N ASP A 463 -9.36 0.72 27.36
CA ASP A 463 -10.76 0.81 26.94
C ASP A 463 -10.89 0.83 25.42
N ALA A 464 -10.04 1.59 24.73
CA ALA A 464 -9.97 1.59 23.27
C ALA A 464 -9.66 0.19 22.70
N SER A 465 -8.70 -0.52 23.29
CA SER A 465 -8.33 -1.88 22.88
C SER A 465 -9.47 -2.88 23.12
N LYS A 466 -10.20 -2.76 24.25
CA LYS A 466 -11.40 -3.54 24.53
C LYS A 466 -12.52 -3.27 23.53
N HIS A 467 -12.69 -2.03 23.08
CA HIS A 467 -13.67 -1.70 22.06
C HIS A 467 -13.38 -2.39 20.73
N PHE A 468 -12.13 -2.41 20.29
CA PHE A 468 -11.71 -3.15 19.10
C PHE A 468 -11.94 -4.66 19.25
N ALA A 469 -11.55 -5.26 20.38
CA ALA A 469 -11.80 -6.66 20.65
C ALA A 469 -13.31 -7.00 20.66
N LYS A 470 -14.15 -6.12 21.21
CA LYS A 470 -15.61 -6.28 21.21
C LYS A 470 -16.17 -6.31 19.79
N GLN A 471 -15.65 -5.52 18.87
CA GLN A 471 -16.06 -5.59 17.46
C GLN A 471 -15.69 -6.92 16.82
N ALA A 472 -14.52 -7.49 17.13
CA ALA A 472 -14.16 -8.85 16.68
C ALA A 472 -15.16 -9.89 17.21
N CYS A 473 -15.54 -9.81 18.49
CA CYS A 473 -16.54 -10.68 19.10
C CYS A 473 -17.92 -10.56 18.40
N ILE A 474 -18.37 -9.34 18.12
CA ILE A 474 -19.65 -9.10 17.41
C ILE A 474 -19.61 -9.71 16.00
N GLY A 475 -18.55 -9.45 15.24
CA GLY A 475 -18.42 -9.98 13.88
C GLY A 475 -18.33 -11.52 13.85
N LEU A 476 -17.67 -12.14 14.84
CA LEU A 476 -17.64 -13.59 15.01
C LEU A 476 -19.02 -14.19 15.29
N THR A 477 -19.78 -13.56 16.19
CA THR A 477 -21.13 -14.00 16.55
C THR A 477 -22.06 -13.91 15.33
N LEU A 478 -22.00 -12.81 14.57
CA LEU A 478 -22.81 -12.63 13.36
C LEU A 478 -22.41 -13.56 12.22
N TYR A 479 -21.11 -13.84 12.05
CA TYR A 479 -20.64 -14.84 11.10
C TYR A 479 -21.22 -16.22 11.43
N ARG A 480 -21.19 -16.61 12.71
CA ARG A 480 -21.74 -17.88 13.17
C ARG A 480 -23.25 -17.99 12.94
N MET A 481 -24.01 -16.95 13.28
CA MET A 481 -25.47 -16.92 13.09
C MET A 481 -25.90 -17.09 11.64
N ARG A 482 -25.05 -16.72 10.67
CA ARG A 482 -25.32 -16.87 9.23
C ARG A 482 -24.83 -18.20 8.64
N SER A 483 -24.01 -18.94 9.40
CA SER A 483 -23.46 -20.25 9.00
C SER A 483 -24.22 -21.44 9.59
N LEU A 484 -25.19 -21.17 10.45
CA LEU A 484 -26.24 -22.09 10.89
C LEU A 484 -27.45 -21.92 9.97
#